data_AF-A0A7X3UD93-F1
#
_entry.id   AF-A0A7X3UD93-F1
#
_cell.length_a   1.000
_cell.length_b   1.000
_cell.length_c   1.000
_cell.angle_alpha   90.00
_cell.angle_beta   90.00
_cell.angle_gamma   90.00
#
_symmetry.space_group_name_H-M   'P 1'
#
loop_
_entity.id
_entity.type
_entity.pdbx_description
1 polymer ?
#
loop_
_entity_poly.entity_id
_entity_poly.type
_entity_poly.pdbx_seq_one_letter_code
_entity_poly.pdbx_strand_id
1 'polypeptide(L)'
;MSDVPAKKGLPGLAGLRAFGAWLDLPAASRAPRWARWLLMLRWLVVPAILAIVLWQGDWKWAGEFPADVGRDVGREIDNVIDWMTTELDVLFDVIKEVVLTVLNAIEDFLLWVPWPATIVAVTIVAWRAAGFWVAAFSAGALTLLAAFGLWDSTMETVALMAVTVTLSIIIAVPLGVWASQSDRLDKILRPILDGMQTMPSFVYLVPAIAFFSLGNVPAVIATLIYAVPPAVRLTNLGIRQLPEETLEAAESFGATPVQLLLKVKIPLAAPTIMAGVNQTTLMALAMVVIASL
;
A
#
# COMPACT_ATOMS: atom_id res chain seq x y z
N MET A 1 22.26 -19.62 67.44
CA MET A 1 21.41 -19.78 66.24
C MET A 1 19.97 -19.54 66.67
N SER A 2 19.64 -18.29 67.04
CA SER A 2 19.21 -17.19 66.17
C SER A 2 17.80 -17.42 65.63
N ASP A 3 16.86 -16.74 66.29
CA ASP A 3 15.44 -16.62 66.03
C ASP A 3 15.10 -16.30 64.57
N VAL A 4 14.11 -17.01 64.03
CA VAL A 4 13.45 -16.68 62.77
C VAL A 4 12.25 -15.76 63.10
N PRO A 5 12.25 -14.48 62.69
CA PRO A 5 11.12 -13.61 62.96
C PRO A 5 9.93 -13.97 62.05
N ALA A 6 8.75 -14.06 62.67
CA ALA A 6 7.47 -14.24 62.02
C ALA A 6 7.22 -13.16 60.95
N LYS A 7 6.80 -13.57 59.76
CA LYS A 7 6.33 -12.70 58.67
C LYS A 7 5.21 -11.79 59.17
N LYS A 8 5.54 -10.52 59.48
CA LYS A 8 4.55 -9.44 59.59
C LYS A 8 3.89 -9.27 58.22
N GLY A 9 2.58 -9.52 58.16
CA GLY A 9 1.78 -9.33 56.95
C GLY A 9 1.87 -7.88 56.46
N LEU A 10 2.08 -7.72 55.15
CA LEU A 10 2.08 -6.42 54.47
C LEU A 10 0.74 -5.69 54.72
N PRO A 11 0.75 -4.45 55.25
CA PRO A 11 -0.44 -3.72 55.67
C PRO A 11 -1.37 -3.23 54.54
N GLY A 12 -1.12 -3.63 53.28
CA GLY A 12 -2.00 -3.35 52.13
C GLY A 12 -2.92 -4.51 51.71
N LEU A 13 -2.71 -5.73 52.23
CA LEU A 13 -3.48 -6.90 51.83
C LEU A 13 -4.87 -6.99 52.50
N ALA A 14 -5.10 -6.24 53.57
CA ALA A 14 -6.39 -6.22 54.25
C ALA A 14 -7.50 -5.60 53.38
N GLY A 15 -7.19 -4.52 52.66
CA GLY A 15 -8.13 -3.87 51.73
C GLY A 15 -8.44 -4.72 50.50
N LEU A 16 -7.43 -5.40 49.94
CA LEU A 16 -7.60 -6.33 48.81
C LEU A 16 -8.40 -7.58 49.21
N ARG A 17 -8.21 -8.10 50.43
CA ARG A 17 -9.00 -9.22 50.97
C ARG A 17 -10.43 -8.82 51.28
N ALA A 18 -10.67 -7.62 51.79
CA ALA A 18 -12.01 -7.08 52.01
C ALA A 18 -12.75 -6.84 50.68
N PHE A 19 -12.03 -6.35 49.66
CA PHE A 19 -12.56 -6.18 48.31
C PHE A 19 -12.84 -7.53 47.61
N GLY A 20 -11.97 -8.52 47.77
CA GLY A 20 -12.18 -9.90 47.31
C GLY A 20 -13.39 -10.54 47.98
N ALA A 21 -13.51 -10.43 49.31
CA ALA A 21 -14.68 -10.91 50.06
C ALA A 21 -15.99 -10.19 49.70
N TRP A 22 -15.89 -8.91 49.32
CA TRP A 22 -17.01 -8.15 48.78
C TRP A 22 -17.41 -8.68 47.40
N LEU A 23 -16.46 -8.97 46.50
CA LEU A 23 -16.69 -9.56 45.18
C LEU A 23 -17.30 -10.97 45.27
N ASP A 24 -16.84 -11.81 46.20
CA ASP A 24 -17.15 -13.25 46.35
C ASP A 24 -18.45 -13.57 47.11
N LEU A 25 -19.34 -12.60 47.33
CA LEU A 25 -20.66 -12.88 47.92
C LEU A 25 -21.48 -13.82 47.00
N PRO A 26 -22.13 -14.86 47.54
CA PRO A 26 -22.75 -15.93 46.76
C PRO A 26 -23.75 -15.40 45.73
N ALA A 27 -23.66 -15.94 44.52
CA ALA A 27 -24.48 -15.57 43.36
C ALA A 27 -25.98 -15.45 43.73
N ALA A 28 -26.65 -14.46 43.13
CA ALA A 28 -27.98 -13.95 43.42
C ALA A 28 -29.17 -14.93 43.32
N SER A 29 -28.95 -16.25 43.37
CA SER A 29 -29.98 -17.28 43.22
C SER A 29 -30.81 -17.52 44.50
N ARG A 30 -30.31 -17.16 45.69
CA ARG A 30 -31.02 -17.35 46.98
C ARG A 30 -31.44 -16.08 47.72
N ALA A 31 -31.17 -14.88 47.18
CA ALA A 31 -31.50 -13.62 47.84
C ALA A 31 -32.92 -13.10 47.50
N PRO A 32 -33.63 -12.45 48.44
CA PRO A 32 -34.95 -11.85 48.20
C PRO A 32 -34.88 -10.76 47.12
N ARG A 33 -35.98 -10.51 46.39
CA ARG A 33 -36.01 -9.65 45.18
C ARG A 33 -35.44 -8.25 45.41
N TRP A 34 -35.63 -7.66 46.59
CA TRP A 34 -35.09 -6.34 46.95
C TRP A 34 -33.56 -6.35 47.13
N ALA A 35 -32.99 -7.45 47.63
CA ALA A 35 -31.54 -7.60 47.82
C ALA A 35 -30.80 -7.81 46.49
N ARG A 36 -31.48 -8.32 45.45
CA ARG A 36 -30.92 -8.42 44.09
C ARG A 36 -30.68 -7.03 43.48
N TRP A 37 -31.57 -6.07 43.73
CA TRP A 37 -31.38 -4.68 43.28
C TRP A 37 -30.16 -4.00 43.90
N LEU A 38 -29.88 -4.26 45.19
CA LEU A 38 -28.68 -3.78 45.87
C LEU A 38 -27.39 -4.41 45.32
N LEU A 39 -27.43 -5.71 44.98
CA LEU A 39 -26.32 -6.39 44.32
C LEU A 39 -26.08 -5.90 42.89
N MET A 40 -27.15 -5.48 42.17
CA MET A 40 -27.04 -4.86 40.84
C MET A 40 -26.49 -3.43 40.91
N LEU A 41 -26.78 -2.69 41.99
CA LEU A 41 -26.22 -1.36 42.22
C LEU A 41 -24.67 -1.38 42.24
N ARG A 42 -24.08 -2.51 42.65
CA ARG A 42 -22.63 -2.75 42.63
C ARG A 42 -22.02 -2.59 41.23
N TRP A 43 -22.73 -3.04 40.21
CA TRP A 43 -22.31 -2.94 38.81
C TRP A 43 -22.43 -1.51 38.25
N LEU A 44 -23.07 -0.59 38.97
CA LEU A 44 -23.06 0.85 38.65
C LEU A 44 -22.00 1.59 39.48
N VAL A 45 -21.86 1.23 40.76
CA VAL A 45 -20.94 1.90 41.69
C VAL A 45 -19.47 1.61 41.37
N VAL A 46 -19.11 0.38 41.02
CA VAL A 46 -17.72 0.03 40.64
C VAL A 46 -17.23 0.81 39.42
N PRO A 47 -17.95 0.82 38.27
CA PRO A 47 -17.51 1.61 37.12
C PRO A 47 -17.62 3.11 37.35
N ALA A 48 -18.56 3.59 38.17
CA ALA A 48 -18.62 5.01 38.53
C ALA A 48 -17.42 5.45 39.38
N ILE A 49 -17.02 4.65 40.38
CA ILE A 49 -15.81 4.90 41.17
C ILE A 49 -14.57 4.79 40.28
N LEU A 50 -14.51 3.77 39.41
CA LEU A 50 -13.41 3.63 38.46
C LEU A 50 -13.33 4.84 37.52
N ALA A 51 -14.45 5.31 36.99
CA ALA A 51 -14.51 6.49 36.13
C ALA A 51 -14.10 7.76 36.88
N ILE A 52 -14.50 7.93 38.15
CA ILE A 52 -14.07 9.06 38.98
C ILE A 52 -12.57 9.00 39.25
N VAL A 53 -12.03 7.83 39.57
CA VAL A 53 -10.59 7.62 39.79
C VAL A 53 -9.78 7.84 38.51
N LEU A 54 -10.28 7.36 37.36
CA LEU A 54 -9.70 7.61 36.05
C LEU A 54 -9.82 9.08 35.64
N TRP A 55 -10.89 9.79 36.03
CA TRP A 55 -11.02 11.22 35.73
C TRP A 55 -10.11 12.07 36.62
N GLN A 56 -9.98 11.73 37.91
CA GLN A 56 -9.18 12.51 38.86
C GLN A 56 -7.68 12.19 38.83
N GLY A 57 -7.25 11.15 38.12
CA GLY A 57 -5.83 10.78 37.99
C GLY A 57 -5.07 11.68 37.01
N ASP A 58 -3.88 12.14 37.38
CA ASP A 58 -2.93 12.79 36.47
C ASP A 58 -2.18 11.70 35.66
N TRP A 59 -2.74 11.28 34.53
CA TRP A 59 -2.23 10.19 33.68
C TRP A 59 -1.11 10.62 32.73
N LYS A 60 -0.42 11.74 32.97
CA LYS A 60 0.70 12.19 32.11
C LYS A 60 1.75 11.11 31.89
N TRP A 61 2.01 10.28 32.91
CA TRP A 61 2.94 9.15 32.85
C TRP A 61 2.47 7.98 31.94
N ALA A 62 1.17 7.94 31.61
CA ALA A 62 0.57 6.95 30.71
C ALA A 62 0.23 7.54 29.33
N GLY A 63 0.30 8.86 29.17
CA GLY A 63 0.07 9.55 27.90
C GLY A 63 1.28 9.50 26.96
N GLU A 64 2.49 9.41 27.52
CA GLU A 64 3.74 9.37 26.74
C GLU A 64 4.46 8.04 26.96
N PHE A 65 4.70 7.31 25.88
CA PHE A 65 5.46 6.06 25.93
C PHE A 65 6.92 6.38 26.32
N PRO A 66 7.54 5.67 27.28
CA PRO A 66 8.80 6.06 27.90
C PRO A 66 10.05 5.98 27.00
N ALA A 67 9.92 5.53 25.75
CA ALA A 67 11.00 5.47 24.78
C ALA A 67 10.54 6.06 23.44
N ASP A 68 11.02 7.26 23.11
CA ASP A 68 10.78 7.91 21.82
C ASP A 68 11.82 7.49 20.78
N VAL A 69 11.81 6.20 20.45
CA VAL A 69 12.65 5.64 19.37
C VAL A 69 12.31 6.29 18.02
N GLY A 70 11.07 6.79 17.88
CA GLY A 70 10.59 7.44 16.66
C GLY A 70 11.37 8.70 16.31
N ARG A 71 11.72 9.54 17.30
CA ARG A 71 12.52 10.75 17.05
C ARG A 71 13.94 10.46 16.57
N ASP A 72 14.61 9.47 17.14
CA ASP A 72 15.98 9.14 16.75
C ASP A 72 16.02 8.47 15.38
N VAL A 73 15.10 7.53 15.12
CA VAL A 73 14.96 6.91 13.78
C VAL A 73 14.55 7.94 12.74
N GLY A 74 13.63 8.86 13.07
CA GLY A 74 13.22 9.96 12.21
C GLY A 74 14.41 10.84 11.82
N ARG A 75 15.25 11.21 12.79
CA ARG A 75 16.47 12.01 12.53
C ARG A 75 17.43 11.31 11.57
N GLU A 76 17.65 10.00 11.74
CA GLU A 76 18.52 9.26 10.82
C GLU A 76 17.92 9.15 9.41
N ILE A 77 16.60 9.00 9.30
CA ILE A 77 15.90 9.03 8.00
C ILE A 77 16.05 10.41 7.36
N ASP A 78 15.81 11.49 8.11
CA ASP A 78 15.94 12.86 7.64
C ASP A 78 17.36 13.14 7.16
N ASN A 79 18.38 12.73 7.92
CA ASN A 79 19.79 12.85 7.54
C ASN A 79 20.11 12.11 6.23
N VAL A 80 19.54 10.92 6.03
CA VAL A 80 19.73 10.16 4.78
C VAL A 80 19.02 10.84 3.61
N ILE A 81 17.80 11.35 3.81
CA ILE A 81 17.08 12.09 2.78
C ILE A 81 17.86 13.35 2.40
N ASP A 82 18.33 14.13 3.36
CA ASP A 82 19.11 15.35 3.14
C ASP A 82 20.43 15.06 2.41
N TRP A 83 21.11 13.97 2.77
CA TRP A 83 22.30 13.53 2.05
C TRP A 83 21.98 13.15 0.60
N MET A 84 20.90 12.41 0.38
CA MET A 84 20.46 12.01 -0.96
C MET A 84 20.07 13.22 -1.81
N THR A 85 19.29 14.16 -1.27
CA THR A 85 18.88 15.38 -2.01
C THR A 85 20.06 16.28 -2.34
N THR A 86 21.09 16.31 -1.51
CA THR A 86 22.27 17.16 -1.74
C THR A 86 23.28 16.53 -2.71
N GLU A 87 23.61 15.25 -2.53
CA GLU A 87 24.65 14.58 -3.33
C GLU A 87 24.14 14.01 -4.66
N LEU A 88 22.87 13.62 -4.72
CA LEU A 88 22.24 13.03 -5.91
C LEU A 88 21.33 14.01 -6.65
N ASP A 89 21.39 15.31 -6.35
CA ASP A 89 20.57 16.37 -6.95
C ASP A 89 20.51 16.26 -8.47
N VAL A 90 21.67 16.21 -9.13
CA VAL A 90 21.79 16.08 -10.59
C VAL A 90 21.10 14.82 -11.12
N LEU A 91 21.16 13.70 -10.40
CA LEU A 91 20.49 12.47 -10.81
C LEU A 91 18.97 12.64 -10.73
N PHE A 92 18.47 13.22 -9.65
CA PHE A 92 17.03 13.45 -9.47
C PHE A 92 16.49 14.45 -10.47
N ASP A 93 17.22 15.51 -10.77
CA ASP A 93 16.85 16.49 -11.79
C ASP A 93 16.80 15.86 -13.19
N VAL A 94 17.78 15.02 -13.56
CA VAL A 94 17.73 14.31 -14.84
C VAL A 94 16.51 13.38 -14.91
N ILE A 95 16.22 12.63 -13.84
CA ILE A 95 15.04 11.76 -13.79
C ILE A 95 13.76 12.61 -13.93
N LYS A 96 13.67 13.72 -13.19
CA LYS A 96 12.55 14.66 -13.22
C LYS A 96 12.32 15.19 -14.64
N GLU A 97 13.37 15.70 -15.28
CA GLU A 97 13.29 16.26 -16.61
C GLU A 97 12.89 15.21 -17.64
N VAL A 98 13.44 13.99 -17.57
CA VAL A 98 13.05 12.90 -18.47
C VAL A 98 11.57 12.56 -18.29
N VAL A 99 11.10 12.38 -17.06
CA VAL A 99 9.69 12.06 -16.79
C VAL A 99 8.77 13.19 -17.26
N LEU A 100 9.10 14.45 -16.95
CA LEU A 100 8.31 15.62 -17.38
C LEU A 100 8.30 15.77 -18.90
N THR A 101 9.45 15.57 -19.55
CA THR A 101 9.53 15.71 -21.02
C THR A 101 8.65 14.66 -21.69
N VAL A 102 8.67 13.41 -21.22
CA VAL A 102 7.83 12.35 -21.77
C VAL A 102 6.36 12.61 -21.46
N LEU A 103 6.03 13.04 -20.24
CA LEU A 103 4.66 13.37 -19.83
C LEU A 103 4.09 14.49 -20.70
N ASN A 104 4.79 15.63 -20.76
CA ASN A 104 4.37 16.79 -21.54
C ASN A 104 4.29 16.45 -23.02
N ALA A 105 5.21 15.65 -23.57
CA ALA A 105 5.14 15.23 -24.96
C ALA A 105 3.88 14.40 -25.27
N ILE A 106 3.45 13.54 -24.34
CA ILE A 106 2.21 12.76 -24.49
C ILE A 106 0.99 13.68 -24.33
N GLU A 107 1.00 14.55 -23.33
CA GLU A 107 -0.08 15.51 -23.08
C GLU A 107 -0.27 16.47 -24.26
N ASP A 108 0.79 17.12 -24.72
CA ASP A 108 0.80 18.01 -25.87
C ASP A 108 0.32 17.28 -27.13
N PHE A 109 0.70 16.03 -27.32
CA PHE A 109 0.19 15.22 -28.43
C PHE A 109 -1.32 14.97 -28.31
N LEU A 110 -1.81 14.63 -27.13
CA LEU A 110 -3.23 14.39 -26.88
C LEU A 110 -4.08 15.67 -27.06
N LEU A 111 -3.55 16.82 -26.64
CA LEU A 111 -4.20 18.13 -26.77
C LEU A 111 -4.10 18.71 -28.18
N TRP A 112 -3.03 18.38 -28.91
CA TRP A 112 -2.88 18.74 -30.32
C TRP A 112 -3.95 18.10 -31.20
N VAL A 113 -4.42 16.90 -30.83
CA VAL A 113 -5.54 16.25 -31.52
C VAL A 113 -6.86 16.90 -31.11
N PRO A 114 -7.68 17.40 -32.06
CA PRO A 114 -8.98 17.99 -31.74
C PRO A 114 -9.86 17.00 -30.99
N TRP A 115 -10.55 17.47 -29.93
CA TRP A 115 -11.36 16.63 -29.05
C TRP A 115 -12.34 15.68 -29.77
N PRO A 116 -13.03 16.06 -30.88
CA PRO A 116 -13.93 15.12 -31.55
C PRO A 116 -13.17 13.95 -32.19
N ALA A 117 -11.96 14.20 -32.70
CA ALA A 117 -11.12 13.19 -33.31
C ALA A 117 -10.66 12.17 -32.25
N THR A 118 -10.27 12.64 -31.06
CA THR A 118 -9.91 11.77 -29.92
C THR A 118 -11.08 10.90 -29.50
N ILE A 119 -12.30 11.46 -29.37
CA ILE A 119 -13.50 10.69 -29.03
C ILE A 119 -13.78 9.61 -30.08
N VAL A 120 -13.73 9.96 -31.37
CA VAL A 120 -13.96 8.99 -32.46
C VAL A 120 -12.90 7.89 -32.42
N ALA A 121 -11.62 8.23 -32.25
CA ALA A 121 -10.54 7.26 -32.15
C ALA A 121 -10.75 6.28 -30.98
N VAL A 122 -11.01 6.80 -29.77
CA VAL A 122 -11.28 5.97 -28.58
C VAL A 122 -12.53 5.11 -28.79
N THR A 123 -13.59 5.65 -29.39
CA THR A 123 -14.82 4.91 -29.67
C THR A 123 -14.58 3.73 -30.61
N ILE A 124 -13.79 3.93 -31.67
CA ILE A 124 -13.44 2.86 -32.62
C ILE A 124 -12.62 1.76 -31.92
N VAL A 125 -11.64 2.15 -31.10
CA VAL A 125 -10.81 1.21 -30.33
C VAL A 125 -11.66 0.42 -29.34
N ALA A 126 -12.51 1.10 -28.56
CA ALA A 126 -13.41 0.48 -27.59
C ALA A 126 -14.39 -0.48 -28.28
N TRP A 127 -14.92 -0.10 -29.45
CA TRP A 127 -15.84 -0.95 -30.21
C TRP A 127 -15.18 -2.25 -30.66
N ARG A 128 -13.93 -2.18 -31.13
CA ARG A 128 -13.19 -3.37 -31.57
C ARG A 128 -12.71 -4.24 -30.42
N ALA A 129 -12.35 -3.66 -29.28
CA ALA A 129 -11.80 -4.39 -28.15
C ALA A 129 -12.87 -5.02 -27.26
N ALA A 130 -13.98 -4.31 -27.02
CA ALA A 130 -14.95 -4.67 -25.98
C ALA A 130 -16.42 -4.60 -26.43
N GLY A 131 -16.68 -4.26 -27.69
CA GLY A 131 -18.02 -4.26 -28.28
C GLY A 131 -18.78 -2.93 -28.15
N PHE A 132 -20.00 -2.92 -28.67
CA PHE A 132 -20.81 -1.71 -28.87
C PHE A 132 -21.11 -0.95 -27.57
N TRP A 133 -21.48 -1.67 -26.50
CA TRP A 133 -21.88 -1.03 -25.24
C TRP A 133 -20.73 -0.25 -24.59
N VAL A 134 -19.52 -0.82 -24.59
CA VAL A 134 -18.34 -0.14 -24.06
C VAL A 134 -17.99 1.07 -24.92
N ALA A 135 -18.07 0.95 -26.24
CA ALA A 135 -17.84 2.07 -27.16
C ALA A 135 -18.81 3.23 -26.92
N ALA A 136 -20.11 2.93 -26.83
CA ALA A 136 -21.14 3.93 -26.58
C ALA A 136 -20.96 4.61 -25.21
N PHE A 137 -20.61 3.82 -24.18
CA PHE A 137 -20.32 4.35 -22.85
C PHE A 137 -19.09 5.27 -22.86
N SER A 138 -17.98 4.84 -23.46
CA SER A 138 -16.75 5.65 -23.58
C SER A 138 -16.99 6.94 -24.36
N ALA A 139 -17.73 6.88 -25.48
CA ALA A 139 -18.09 8.06 -26.25
C ALA A 139 -18.92 9.06 -25.43
N GLY A 140 -19.94 8.56 -24.73
CA GLY A 140 -20.79 9.37 -23.87
C GLY A 140 -20.02 10.00 -22.71
N ALA A 141 -19.16 9.22 -22.03
CA ALA A 141 -18.35 9.69 -20.92
C ALA A 141 -17.35 10.78 -21.34
N LEU A 142 -16.62 10.58 -22.44
CA LEU A 142 -15.68 11.57 -22.95
C LEU A 142 -16.37 12.85 -23.42
N THR A 143 -17.52 12.71 -24.09
CA THR A 143 -18.33 13.87 -24.51
C THR A 143 -18.82 14.65 -23.29
N LEU A 144 -19.21 13.96 -22.23
CA LEU A 144 -19.64 14.57 -20.97
C LEU A 144 -18.48 15.35 -20.31
N LEU A 145 -17.29 14.77 -20.24
CA LEU A 145 -16.09 15.45 -19.70
C LEU A 145 -15.73 16.70 -20.52
N ALA A 146 -15.80 16.60 -21.85
CA ALA A 146 -15.63 17.75 -22.74
C ALA A 146 -16.68 18.84 -22.48
N ALA A 147 -17.95 18.46 -22.30
CA ALA A 147 -19.04 19.40 -22.03
C ALA A 147 -18.89 20.13 -20.68
N PHE A 148 -18.26 19.50 -19.69
CA PHE A 148 -17.94 20.12 -18.40
C PHE A 148 -16.66 20.97 -18.41
N GLY A 149 -15.95 21.07 -19.54
CA GLY A 149 -14.69 21.81 -19.61
C GLY A 149 -13.53 21.11 -18.89
N LEU A 150 -13.61 19.79 -18.69
CA LEU A 150 -12.58 18.98 -18.04
C LEU A 150 -11.67 18.27 -19.06
N TRP A 151 -11.63 18.74 -20.30
CA TRP A 151 -10.90 18.06 -21.38
C TRP A 151 -9.40 18.01 -21.10
N ASP A 152 -8.79 19.15 -20.78
CA ASP A 152 -7.35 19.26 -20.54
C ASP A 152 -6.93 18.39 -19.36
N SER A 153 -7.61 18.51 -18.21
CA SER A 153 -7.35 17.67 -17.02
C SER A 153 -7.55 16.17 -17.29
N THR A 154 -8.47 15.80 -18.19
CA THR A 154 -8.65 14.41 -18.60
C THR A 154 -7.44 13.92 -19.41
N MET A 155 -6.95 14.73 -20.35
CA MET A 155 -5.76 14.36 -21.14
C MET A 155 -4.49 14.30 -20.29
N GLU A 156 -4.33 15.22 -19.33
CA GLU A 156 -3.25 15.19 -18.34
C GLU A 156 -3.28 13.88 -17.53
N THR A 157 -4.46 13.49 -17.03
CA THR A 157 -4.62 12.22 -16.30
C THR A 157 -4.30 11.01 -17.18
N VAL A 158 -4.71 11.02 -18.45
CA VAL A 158 -4.38 9.95 -19.40
C VAL A 158 -2.88 9.90 -19.67
N ALA A 159 -2.20 11.03 -19.81
CA ALA A 159 -0.75 11.11 -19.98
C ALA A 159 -0.01 10.57 -18.76
N LEU A 160 -0.38 11.02 -17.56
CA LEU A 160 0.12 10.52 -16.28
C LEU A 160 -0.01 9.00 -16.17
N MET A 161 -1.19 8.47 -16.49
CA MET A 161 -1.47 7.05 -16.46
C MET A 161 -0.64 6.27 -17.47
N ALA A 162 -0.52 6.76 -18.70
CA ALA A 162 0.27 6.13 -19.74
C ALA A 162 1.75 6.02 -19.35
N VAL A 163 2.33 7.11 -18.85
CA VAL A 163 3.72 7.13 -18.37
C VAL A 163 3.89 6.18 -17.19
N THR A 164 3.05 6.30 -16.17
CA THR A 164 3.20 5.53 -14.93
C THR A 164 3.06 4.04 -15.15
N VAL A 165 2.04 3.60 -15.89
CA VAL A 165 1.83 2.18 -16.18
C VAL A 165 2.96 1.63 -17.04
N THR A 166 3.41 2.37 -18.05
CA THR A 166 4.53 1.95 -18.90
C THR A 166 5.82 1.77 -18.10
N LEU A 167 6.18 2.77 -17.27
CA LEU A 167 7.34 2.67 -16.38
C LEU A 167 7.19 1.52 -15.38
N SER A 168 5.99 1.33 -14.82
CA SER A 168 5.71 0.23 -13.90
C SER A 168 5.94 -1.13 -14.57
N ILE A 169 5.49 -1.33 -15.80
CA ILE A 169 5.69 -2.59 -16.55
C ILE A 169 7.17 -2.81 -16.89
N ILE A 170 7.85 -1.76 -17.35
CA ILE A 170 9.28 -1.79 -17.69
C ILE A 170 10.12 -2.21 -16.48
N ILE A 171 9.73 -1.84 -15.27
CA ILE A 171 10.43 -2.22 -14.04
C ILE A 171 9.94 -3.56 -13.52
N ALA A 172 8.62 -3.75 -13.43
CA ALA A 172 8.00 -4.86 -12.74
C ALA A 172 8.20 -6.20 -13.45
N VAL A 173 8.09 -6.23 -14.79
CA VAL A 173 8.22 -7.48 -15.55
C VAL A 173 9.65 -8.01 -15.47
N PRO A 174 10.71 -7.24 -15.76
CA PRO A 174 12.09 -7.72 -15.59
C PRO A 174 12.40 -8.13 -14.15
N LEU A 175 11.93 -7.36 -13.16
CA LEU A 175 12.14 -7.70 -11.74
C LEU A 175 11.43 -9.01 -11.36
N GLY A 176 10.22 -9.24 -11.87
CA GLY A 176 9.47 -10.49 -11.69
C GLY A 176 10.13 -11.68 -12.38
N VAL A 177 10.64 -11.49 -13.61
CA VAL A 177 11.43 -12.50 -14.33
C VAL A 177 12.71 -12.84 -13.56
N TRP A 178 13.39 -11.86 -12.99
CA TRP A 178 14.62 -12.07 -12.23
C TRP A 178 14.35 -12.81 -10.91
N ALA A 179 13.29 -12.41 -10.19
CA ALA A 179 12.84 -13.07 -8.97
C ALA A 179 12.42 -14.54 -9.22
N SER A 180 11.89 -14.86 -10.40
CA SER A 180 11.49 -16.22 -10.74
C SER A 180 12.69 -17.16 -10.94
N GLN A 181 13.90 -16.65 -11.17
CA GLN A 181 15.09 -17.47 -11.34
C GLN A 181 15.79 -17.81 -10.02
N SER A 182 15.46 -17.14 -8.90
CA SER A 182 16.15 -17.32 -7.62
C SER A 182 15.22 -17.21 -6.41
N ASP A 183 15.13 -18.30 -5.65
CA ASP A 183 14.35 -18.35 -4.40
C ASP A 183 14.87 -17.37 -3.34
N ARG A 184 16.17 -17.07 -3.36
CA ARG A 184 16.76 -16.10 -2.44
C ARG A 184 16.31 -14.69 -2.78
N LEU A 185 16.35 -14.33 -4.08
CA LEU A 185 15.89 -13.02 -4.54
C LEU A 185 14.39 -12.84 -4.28
N ASP A 186 13.58 -13.85 -4.58
CA ASP A 186 12.14 -13.83 -4.28
C ASP A 186 11.86 -13.59 -2.78
N LYS A 187 12.55 -14.31 -1.89
CA LYS A 187 12.41 -14.14 -0.43
C LYS A 187 12.79 -12.74 0.06
N ILE A 188 13.77 -12.10 -0.57
CA ILE A 188 14.19 -10.73 -0.23
C ILE A 188 13.21 -9.69 -0.80
N LEU A 189 12.72 -9.91 -2.03
CA LEU A 189 11.82 -8.95 -2.69
C LEU A 189 10.42 -8.93 -2.07
N ARG A 190 9.87 -10.08 -1.65
CA ARG A 190 8.53 -10.17 -1.03
C ARG A 190 8.24 -9.10 0.04
N PRO A 191 9.05 -8.96 1.11
CA PRO A 191 8.78 -7.96 2.15
C PRO A 191 8.87 -6.51 1.62
N ILE A 192 9.73 -6.24 0.63
CA ILE A 192 9.81 -4.91 -0.01
C ILE A 192 8.51 -4.63 -0.76
N LEU A 193 8.07 -5.58 -1.57
CA LEU A 193 6.81 -5.50 -2.33
C LEU A 193 5.57 -5.45 -1.43
N ASP A 194 5.62 -6.07 -0.24
CA ASP A 194 4.58 -5.97 0.79
C ASP A 194 4.59 -4.57 1.42
N GLY A 195 5.76 -4.02 1.74
CA GLY A 195 5.91 -2.64 2.20
C GLY A 195 5.33 -1.65 1.20
N MET A 196 5.69 -1.80 -0.08
CA MET A 196 5.22 -0.96 -1.19
C MET A 196 3.68 -0.92 -1.33
N GLN A 197 2.96 -1.97 -0.94
CA GLN A 197 1.48 -2.01 -1.04
C GLN A 197 0.76 -1.68 0.26
N THR A 198 1.43 -1.76 1.41
CA THR A 198 0.79 -1.64 2.72
C THR A 198 1.01 -0.28 3.37
N MET A 199 2.07 0.46 3.01
CA MET A 199 2.25 1.83 3.51
C MET A 199 1.22 2.79 2.88
N PRO A 200 0.69 3.75 3.66
CA PRO A 200 -0.20 4.78 3.14
C PRO A 200 0.45 5.60 2.01
N SER A 201 -0.36 6.06 1.06
CA SER A 201 0.07 6.86 -0.09
C SER A 201 0.93 8.06 0.29
N PHE A 202 0.53 8.79 1.33
CA PHE A 202 1.23 9.98 1.82
C PHE A 202 2.67 9.72 2.27
N VAL A 203 2.99 8.50 2.71
CA VAL A 203 4.35 8.11 3.12
C VAL A 203 5.31 8.15 1.92
N TYR A 204 4.82 7.81 0.72
CA TYR A 204 5.62 7.90 -0.51
C TYR A 204 5.71 9.33 -1.05
N LEU A 205 4.64 10.10 -0.86
CA LEU A 205 4.51 11.43 -1.45
C LEU A 205 5.47 12.44 -0.82
N VAL A 206 5.66 12.40 0.50
CA VAL A 206 6.57 13.31 1.23
C VAL A 206 8.01 13.28 0.68
N PRO A 207 8.70 12.12 0.63
CA PRO A 207 10.04 12.08 0.05
C PRO A 207 10.01 12.37 -1.46
N ALA A 208 8.99 11.93 -2.21
CA ALA A 208 8.91 12.23 -3.64
C ALA A 208 8.84 13.75 -3.92
N ILE A 209 8.09 14.51 -3.11
CA ILE A 209 8.06 15.97 -3.20
C ILE A 209 9.41 16.57 -2.79
N ALA A 210 10.07 16.03 -1.78
CA ALA A 210 11.40 16.51 -1.37
C ALA A 210 12.44 16.36 -2.50
N PHE A 211 12.43 15.23 -3.22
CA PHE A 211 13.36 14.97 -4.32
C PHE A 211 12.98 15.68 -5.64
N PHE A 212 11.68 15.77 -5.96
CA PHE A 212 11.23 16.20 -7.29
C PHE A 212 10.46 17.52 -7.30
N SER A 213 10.30 18.17 -6.14
CA SER A 213 9.40 19.32 -5.91
C SER A 213 7.93 18.97 -6.15
N LEU A 214 7.02 19.90 -5.85
CA LEU A 214 5.59 19.74 -6.14
C LEU A 214 5.34 19.62 -7.65
N GLY A 215 4.38 18.77 -8.03
CA GLY A 215 3.91 18.62 -9.41
C GLY A 215 3.64 17.17 -9.81
N ASN A 216 3.67 16.93 -11.12
CA ASN A 216 3.26 15.64 -11.71
C ASN A 216 4.25 14.50 -11.47
N VAL A 217 5.55 14.80 -11.32
CA VAL A 217 6.58 13.77 -11.11
C VAL A 217 6.40 13.02 -9.79
N PRO A 218 6.24 13.68 -8.61
CA PRO A 218 5.92 12.96 -7.38
C PRO A 218 4.69 12.06 -7.49
N ALA A 219 3.65 12.50 -8.21
CA ALA A 219 2.45 11.72 -8.42
C ALA A 219 2.74 10.43 -9.22
N VAL A 220 3.53 10.53 -10.30
CA VAL A 220 4.02 9.38 -11.08
C VAL A 220 4.82 8.43 -10.18
N ILE A 221 5.77 8.95 -9.39
CA ILE A 221 6.64 8.12 -8.54
C ILE A 221 5.85 7.40 -7.45
N ALA A 222 4.97 8.10 -6.73
CA ALA A 222 4.14 7.49 -5.68
C ALA A 222 3.22 6.41 -6.26
N THR A 223 2.61 6.70 -7.43
CA THR A 223 1.75 5.74 -8.15
C THR A 223 2.55 4.54 -8.65
N LEU A 224 3.75 4.76 -9.17
CA LEU A 224 4.65 3.70 -9.63
C LEU A 224 5.04 2.75 -8.50
N ILE A 225 5.42 3.28 -7.33
CA ILE A 225 5.78 2.48 -6.16
C ILE A 225 4.60 1.57 -5.76
N TYR A 226 3.39 2.11 -5.77
CA TYR A 226 2.20 1.34 -5.42
C TYR A 226 1.79 0.30 -6.49
N ALA A 227 2.01 0.62 -7.76
CA ALA A 227 1.51 -0.18 -8.89
C ALA A 227 2.46 -1.28 -9.39
N VAL A 228 3.76 -1.19 -9.10
CA VAL A 228 4.78 -2.21 -9.47
C VAL A 228 4.51 -3.60 -8.87
N PRO A 229 4.15 -3.75 -7.57
CA PRO A 229 4.15 -5.06 -6.92
C PRO A 229 3.25 -6.15 -7.52
N PRO A 230 2.00 -5.89 -7.96
CA PRO A 230 1.17 -6.91 -8.60
C PRO A 230 1.83 -7.54 -9.84
N ALA A 231 2.40 -6.72 -10.73
CA ALA A 231 3.05 -7.20 -11.93
C ALA A 231 4.33 -8.00 -11.61
N VAL A 232 5.13 -7.59 -10.62
CA VAL A 232 6.31 -8.38 -10.17
C VAL A 232 5.86 -9.76 -9.68
N ARG A 233 4.84 -9.80 -8.81
CA ARG A 233 4.33 -11.04 -8.20
C ARG A 233 3.76 -11.98 -9.24
N LEU A 234 2.88 -11.48 -10.10
CA LEU A 234 2.20 -12.31 -11.10
C LEU A 234 3.16 -12.77 -12.20
N THR A 235 4.15 -11.95 -12.57
CA THR A 235 5.23 -12.39 -13.47
C THR A 235 6.05 -13.52 -12.86
N ASN A 236 6.48 -13.36 -11.61
CA ASN A 236 7.24 -14.37 -10.89
C ASN A 236 6.45 -15.68 -10.72
N LEU A 237 5.19 -15.57 -10.28
CA LEU A 237 4.26 -16.68 -10.13
C LEU A 237 4.04 -17.42 -11.45
N GLY A 238 3.75 -16.68 -12.52
CA GLY A 238 3.47 -17.25 -13.84
C GLY A 238 4.62 -18.09 -14.37
N ILE A 239 5.87 -17.66 -14.13
CA ILE A 239 7.06 -18.40 -14.57
C ILE A 239 7.35 -19.62 -13.69
N ARG A 240 7.10 -19.52 -12.38
CA ARG A 240 7.36 -20.61 -11.43
C ARG A 240 6.31 -21.72 -11.47
N GLN A 241 5.08 -21.42 -11.88
CA GLN A 241 3.97 -22.37 -11.93
C GLN A 241 3.83 -23.11 -13.26
N LEU A 242 4.82 -22.99 -14.15
CA LEU A 242 4.79 -23.68 -15.42
C LEU A 242 4.94 -25.21 -15.23
N PRO A 243 4.27 -26.04 -16.05
CA PRO A 243 4.38 -27.49 -15.95
C PRO A 243 5.82 -27.97 -16.18
N GLU A 244 6.35 -28.76 -15.25
CA GLU A 244 7.73 -29.28 -15.29
C GLU A 244 7.98 -30.13 -16.54
N GLU A 245 7.01 -30.96 -16.93
CA GLU A 245 7.06 -31.80 -18.14
C GLU A 245 7.34 -31.00 -19.42
N THR A 246 6.80 -29.77 -19.53
CA THR A 246 7.02 -28.90 -20.69
C THR A 246 8.44 -28.32 -20.70
N LEU A 247 9.01 -28.08 -19.51
CA LEU A 247 10.36 -27.57 -19.35
C LEU A 247 11.39 -28.66 -19.64
N GLU A 248 11.20 -29.86 -19.07
CA GLU A 248 12.05 -31.02 -19.32
C GLU A 248 12.07 -31.43 -20.80
N ALA A 249 10.91 -31.34 -21.47
CA ALA A 249 10.82 -31.57 -22.91
C ALA A 249 11.68 -30.55 -23.68
N ALA A 250 11.54 -29.25 -23.39
CA ALA A 250 12.31 -28.21 -24.06
C ALA A 250 13.84 -28.36 -23.82
N GLU A 251 14.23 -28.73 -22.61
CA GLU A 251 15.63 -29.03 -22.27
C GLU A 251 16.16 -30.26 -23.03
N SER A 252 15.34 -31.31 -23.17
CA SER A 252 15.67 -32.51 -23.97
C SER A 252 15.87 -32.21 -25.46
N PHE A 253 15.21 -31.18 -25.99
CA PHE A 253 15.45 -30.65 -27.34
C PHE A 253 16.67 -29.72 -27.44
N GLY A 254 17.46 -29.57 -26.36
CA GLY A 254 18.72 -28.81 -26.35
C GLY A 254 18.55 -27.31 -26.12
N ALA A 255 17.43 -26.86 -25.53
CA ALA A 255 17.25 -25.44 -25.22
C ALA A 255 18.26 -24.96 -24.17
N THR A 256 19.06 -23.95 -24.51
CA THR A 256 19.91 -23.25 -23.53
C THR A 256 19.06 -22.50 -22.48
N PRO A 257 19.57 -22.18 -21.28
CA PRO A 257 18.80 -21.50 -20.24
C PRO A 257 18.12 -20.19 -20.70
N VAL A 258 18.82 -19.42 -21.55
CA VAL A 258 18.29 -18.18 -22.12
C VAL A 258 17.18 -18.47 -23.14
N GLN A 259 17.34 -19.51 -23.97
CA GLN A 259 16.30 -19.93 -24.91
C GLN A 259 15.08 -20.50 -24.18
N LEU A 260 15.29 -21.31 -23.14
CA LEU A 260 14.22 -21.83 -22.29
C LEU A 260 13.43 -20.67 -21.67
N LEU A 261 14.12 -19.65 -21.14
CA LEU A 261 13.46 -18.49 -20.56
C LEU A 261 12.67 -17.69 -21.61
N LEU A 262 13.34 -17.23 -22.67
CA LEU A 262 12.77 -16.29 -23.64
C LEU A 262 11.76 -16.94 -24.60
N LYS A 263 11.95 -18.21 -24.96
CA LYS A 263 11.14 -18.89 -25.99
C LYS A 263 10.09 -19.85 -25.41
N VAL A 264 10.23 -20.27 -24.15
CA VAL A 264 9.30 -21.22 -23.52
C VAL A 264 8.64 -20.59 -22.31
N LYS A 265 9.40 -20.20 -21.29
CA LYS A 265 8.85 -19.73 -20.01
C LYS A 265 8.05 -18.43 -20.15
N ILE A 266 8.63 -17.39 -20.75
CA ILE A 266 7.95 -16.09 -20.90
C ILE A 266 6.68 -16.20 -21.75
N PRO A 267 6.70 -16.84 -22.95
CA PRO A 267 5.48 -17.01 -23.74
C PRO A 267 4.40 -17.82 -23.02
N LEU A 268 4.78 -18.88 -22.30
CA LEU A 268 3.81 -19.73 -21.58
C LEU A 268 3.23 -19.02 -20.34
N ALA A 269 4.02 -18.16 -19.69
CA ALA A 269 3.60 -17.35 -18.55
C ALA A 269 2.87 -16.05 -18.96
N ALA A 270 2.81 -15.72 -20.25
CA ALA A 270 2.26 -14.46 -20.75
C ALA A 270 0.84 -14.15 -20.24
N PRO A 271 -0.11 -15.10 -20.14
CA PRO A 271 -1.44 -14.80 -19.59
C PRO A 271 -1.38 -14.28 -18.13
N THR A 272 -0.52 -14.86 -17.31
CA THR A 272 -0.37 -14.46 -15.90
C THR A 272 0.40 -13.14 -15.78
N ILE A 273 1.41 -12.90 -16.64
CA ILE A 273 2.08 -11.60 -16.75
C ILE A 273 1.06 -10.52 -17.12
N MET A 274 0.19 -10.77 -18.10
CA MET A 274 -0.84 -9.82 -18.53
C MET A 274 -1.91 -9.59 -17.46
N ALA A 275 -2.24 -10.60 -16.65
CA ALA A 275 -3.06 -10.39 -15.45
C ALA A 275 -2.37 -9.43 -14.46
N GLY A 276 -1.04 -9.54 -14.32
CA GLY A 276 -0.21 -8.60 -13.55
C GLY A 276 -0.29 -7.18 -14.08
N VAL A 277 -0.09 -7.00 -15.38
CA VAL A 277 -0.21 -5.69 -16.06
C VAL A 277 -1.58 -5.07 -15.83
N ASN A 278 -2.64 -5.86 -15.94
CA ASN A 278 -4.00 -5.39 -15.68
C ASN A 278 -4.17 -4.89 -14.23
N GLN A 279 -3.68 -5.65 -13.25
CA GLN A 279 -3.72 -5.24 -11.83
C GLN A 279 -2.89 -3.97 -11.57
N THR A 280 -1.71 -3.86 -12.17
CA THR A 280 -0.89 -2.65 -12.12
C THR A 280 -1.64 -1.44 -12.68
N THR A 281 -2.36 -1.60 -13.79
CA THR A 281 -3.18 -0.53 -14.38
C THR A 281 -4.30 -0.10 -13.43
N LEU A 282 -5.01 -1.06 -12.83
CA LEU A 282 -6.08 -0.78 -11.87
C LEU A 282 -5.57 -0.07 -10.61
N MET A 283 -4.42 -0.51 -10.08
CA MET A 283 -3.80 0.14 -8.92
C MET A 283 -3.28 1.54 -9.24
N ALA A 284 -2.68 1.72 -10.41
CA ALA A 284 -2.24 3.04 -10.85
C ALA A 284 -3.42 4.01 -10.98
N LEU A 285 -4.54 3.57 -11.57
CA LEU A 285 -5.76 4.39 -11.66
C LEU A 285 -6.31 4.79 -10.28
N ALA A 286 -6.28 3.87 -9.32
CA ALA A 286 -6.75 4.16 -7.96
C ALA A 286 -5.85 5.17 -7.22
N MET A 287 -4.54 5.12 -7.48
CA MET A 287 -3.55 5.90 -6.76
C MET A 287 -3.28 7.27 -7.38
N VAL A 288 -3.33 7.40 -8.71
CA VAL A 288 -3.03 8.67 -9.40
C VAL A 288 -3.93 9.80 -8.92
N VAL A 289 -5.21 9.50 -8.64
CA VAL A 289 -6.20 10.45 -8.13
C VAL A 289 -5.82 10.97 -6.74
N ILE A 290 -5.23 10.12 -5.90
CA ILE A 290 -4.82 10.49 -4.54
C ILE A 290 -3.53 11.31 -4.58
N ALA A 291 -2.63 10.96 -5.50
CA ALA A 291 -1.32 11.59 -5.60
C ALA A 291 -1.36 12.95 -6.31
N SER A 292 -2.45 13.27 -7.03
CA SER A 292 -2.68 14.56 -7.69
C SER A 292 -3.45 15.58 -6.83
N LEU A 293 -3.81 15.25 -5.58
CA LEU A 293 -4.46 16.15 -4.60
C LEU A 293 -3.41 16.97 -3.83
#